data_AF-A0A940X8V1-F1
#
_entry.id   AF-A0A940X8V1-F1
#
_cell.length_a   1.000
_cell.length_b   1.000
_cell.length_c   1.000
_cell.angle_alpha   90.00
_cell.angle_beta   90.00
_cell.angle_gamma   90.00
#
_symmetry.space_group_name_H-M   'P 1'
#
loop_
_entity.id
_entity.type
_entity.pdbx_description
1 polymer ?
#
loop_
_entity_poly.entity_id
_entity_poly.type
_entity_poly.pdbx_seq_one_letter_code
_entity_poly.pdbx_strand_id
1 'polypeptide(L)' 'MIIRKVFPEVPPRVEYTLTEFGKNLSEPLSLLFDWSLDWEEELKEIYVKKKK' A
#
# COMPACT_ATOMS: atom_id res chain seq x y z
N MET A 1 0.67 7.02 7.42
CA MET A 1 1.47 7.62 8.52
C MET A 1 1.48 6.59 9.66
N ILE A 2 2.63 6.10 10.08
CA ILE A 2 2.76 4.83 10.81
C ILE A 2 3.30 5.11 12.23
N ILE A 3 2.81 4.36 13.22
CA ILE A 3 3.38 4.32 14.57
C ILE A 3 4.38 3.15 14.62
N ARG A 4 5.60 3.46 15.04
CA ARG A 4 6.66 2.46 15.28
C ARG A 4 6.82 2.26 16.78
N LYS A 5 6.69 1.01 17.25
CA LYS A 5 6.90 0.64 18.65
C LYS A 5 8.05 -0.36 18.77
N VAL A 6 9.01 -0.06 19.65
CA VAL A 6 10.17 -0.92 19.93
C VAL A 6 9.94 -1.65 21.24
N PHE A 7 10.17 -2.96 21.24
CA PHE A 7 10.14 -3.81 22.43
C PHE A 7 11.57 -4.27 22.74
N PRO A 8 12.16 -3.82 23.86
CA PRO A 8 13.52 -4.20 24.25
C PRO A 8 13.53 -5.58 24.93
N GLU A 9 13.08 -6.61 24.22
CA GLU A 9 13.15 -8.01 24.62
C GLU A 9 14.30 -8.74 23.91
N VAL A 10 14.60 -9.99 24.28
CA VAL A 10 15.55 -10.82 23.53
C VAL A 10 14.77 -11.97 22.88
N PRO A 11 14.70 -12.04 21.54
CA PRO A 11 15.27 -11.12 20.56
C PRO A 11 14.52 -9.78 20.48
N PRO A 12 15.19 -8.65 20.17
CA PRO A 12 14.54 -7.35 20.10
C PRO A 12 13.53 -7.33 18.95
N ARG A 13 12.36 -6.72 19.20
CA ARG A 13 11.26 -6.69 18.24
C ARG A 13 10.78 -5.27 17.98
N VAL A 14 10.31 -5.04 16.77
CA VAL A 14 9.70 -3.78 16.34
C VAL A 14 8.36 -4.08 15.71
N GLU A 15 7.34 -3.35 16.12
CA GLU A 15 6.02 -3.39 15.51
C GLU A 15 5.72 -2.08 14.80
N TYR A 16 4.98 -2.18 13.69
CA TYR A 16 4.46 -1.05 12.94
C TYR A 16 2.94 -1.16 12.88
N THR A 17 2.26 -0.05 13.18
CA THR A 17 0.80 0.02 13.13
C THR A 17 0.37 1.32 12.45
N LEU A 18 -0.83 1.32 11.87
CA LEU A 18 -1.39 2.56 11.30
C LEU A 18 -1.87 3.48 12.43
N THR A 19 -1.58 4.78 12.31
CA THR A 19 -2.29 5.79 13.11
C THR A 19 -3.76 5.85 12.69
N GLU A 20 -4.64 6.48 13.48
CA GLU A 20 -6.03 6.74 13.06
C GLU A 20 -6.09 7.50 11.73
N PHE A 21 -5.26 8.55 11.57
CA PHE A 21 -5.10 9.23 10.29
C PHE A 21 -4.58 8.29 9.18
N GLY A 22 -3.67 7.38 9.50
CA GLY A 22 -3.15 6.39 8.56
C GLY A 22 -4.19 5.38 8.09
N LYS A 23 -5.19 5.04 8.92
CA LYS A 23 -6.31 4.18 8.55
C LYS A 23 -7.25 4.85 7.55
N ASN A 24 -7.39 6.18 7.61
CA ASN A 24 -8.18 6.95 6.65
C ASN A 24 -7.60 6.91 5.22
N LEU A 25 -6.38 6.39 5.02
CA LEU A 25 -5.85 6.14 3.68
C LEU A 25 -6.50 4.96 2.97
N SER A 26 -7.26 4.12 3.68
CA SER A 26 -7.97 2.98 3.08
C SER A 26 -8.87 3.42 1.92
N GLU A 27 -9.71 4.42 2.13
CA GLU A 27 -10.65 4.94 1.13
C GLU A 27 -9.97 5.47 -0.15
N PRO A 28 -9.01 6.42 -0.11
CA PRO A 28 -8.34 6.88 -1.32
C PRO A 28 -7.53 5.77 -2.02
N LEU A 29 -6.98 4.81 -1.27
CA LEU A 29 -6.30 3.66 -1.86
C LEU A 29 -7.27 2.72 -2.56
N SER A 30 -8.46 2.50 -1.99
CA SER A 30 -9.53 1.73 -2.63
C SER A 30 -10.01 2.40 -3.91
N LEU A 31 -10.23 3.72 -3.91
CA LEU A 31 -10.61 4.46 -5.12
C LEU A 31 -9.55 4.35 -6.22
N LEU A 32 -8.27 4.43 -5.86
CA LEU A 32 -7.17 4.24 -6.82
C LEU A 32 -7.13 2.81 -7.35
N PHE A 33 -7.40 1.82 -6.49
CA PHE A 33 -7.48 0.42 -6.88
C PHE A 33 -8.63 0.19 -7.85
N ASP A 34 -9.83 0.67 -7.54
CA ASP A 34 -11.01 0.54 -8.40
C ASP A 34 -10.76 1.20 -9.76
N TRP A 35 -10.23 2.43 -9.76
CA TRP A 35 -9.79 3.09 -11.00
C TRP A 35 -8.77 2.24 -11.77
N SER A 36 -7.83 1.57 -11.10
CA SER A 36 -6.85 0.72 -11.80
C SER A 36 -7.47 -0.52 -12.43
N LEU A 37 -8.56 -1.06 -11.85
CA LEU A 37 -9.30 -2.18 -12.41
C LEU A 37 -10.06 -1.78 -13.68
N ASP A 38 -10.64 -0.58 -13.69
CA ASP A 38 -11.35 -0.07 -14.87
C ASP A 38 -10.44 0.09 -16.09
N TRP A 39 -9.13 0.24 -15.88
CA TRP A 39 -8.11 0.46 -16.92
C TRP A 39 -7.15 -0.72 -17.09
N GLU A 40 -7.52 -1.90 -16.59
CA GLU A 40 -6.61 -3.04 -16.49
C GLU A 40 -6.08 -3.50 -17.86
N GLU A 41 -6.92 -3.50 -18.89
CA GLU A 41 -6.56 -3.94 -20.25
C GLU A 41 -5.55 -3.00 -20.91
N GLU A 42 -5.80 -1.69 -20.85
CA GLU A 42 -4.91 -0.65 -21.36
C GLU A 42 -3.57 -0.65 -20.62
N LEU A 43 -3.60 -0.85 -19.30
CA LEU A 43 -2.39 -0.97 -18.50
C LEU A 43 -1.57 -2.18 -18.92
N LYS A 44 -2.20 -3.35 -19.11
CA LYS A 44 -1.52 -4.57 -19.59
C LYS A 44 -0.83 -4.32 -20.93
N GLU A 45 -1.49 -3.65 -21.87
CA GLU A 45 -0.86 -3.30 -23.15
C GLU A 45 0.36 -2.39 -23.00
N ILE A 46 0.25 -1.35 -22.16
CA ILE A 46 1.35 -0.41 -21.89
C ILE A 46 2.56 -1.14 -21.30
N TYR A 47 2.35 -2.00 -20.30
CA TYR A 47 3.43 -2.77 -19.67
C TYR A 47 4.09 -3.78 -20.61
N VAL A 48 3.32 -4.43 -21.49
CA VAL A 48 3.85 -5.35 -22.50
C VAL A 48 4.66 -4.60 -23.56
N LYS A 49 4.16 -3.46 -24.06
CA LYS A 49 4.88 -2.61 -25.03
C LYS A 49 6.20 -2.07 -24.46
N LYS A 50 6.25 -1.77 -23.15
CA LYS A 50 7.44 -1.24 -22.48
C LYS A 50 8.53 -2.31 -22.18
N LYS A 51 8.18 -3.59 -22.27
CA LYS A 51 9.10 -4.72 -22.04
C LYS A 51 9.74 -5.25 -23.34
N LYS A 52 9.23 -4.84 -24.50
CA LYS A 52 9.84 -5.04 -25.82
C LYS A 52 10.79 -3.89 -26.15
#